data_AF-A0A1R1QN96-F1
#
_entry.id   AF-A0A1R1QN96-F1
#
_cell.length_a   1.000
_cell.length_b   1.000
_cell.length_c   1.000
_cell.angle_alpha   90.00
_cell.angle_beta   90.00
_cell.angle_gamma   90.00
#
_symmetry.space_group_name_H-M   'P 1'
#
loop_
_entity.id
_entity.type
_entity.pdbx_description
1 polymer ?
#
loop_
_entity_poly.entity_id
_entity_poly.type
_entity_poly.pdbx_seq_one_letter_code
_entity_poly.pdbx_strand_id
1 'polypeptide(L)'
;MSTRKIGSVISGIAALIVVGFTIYKIIVGKDVGFNEVMSMGALLMIFFSANTWGTKEEQDGILQEEELGQRITEKSSKVSYFLLTFFIFGAVVADQFINETINIFLLLLLGLSMITLPFIEFLVAKKYQ
;
A
#
# COMPACT_ATOMS: atom_id res chain seq x y z
N MET A 1 1.37 -13.89 -24.70
CA MET A 1 0.79 -13.18 -23.53
C MET A 1 1.85 -12.21 -23.06
N SER A 2 1.55 -10.92 -22.89
CA SER A 2 2.57 -9.91 -22.53
C SER A 2 3.19 -10.26 -21.17
N THR A 3 4.47 -9.94 -20.95
CA THR A 3 5.19 -10.35 -19.73
C THR A 3 4.47 -9.85 -18.48
N ARG A 4 3.88 -8.65 -18.57
CA ARG A 4 3.01 -8.05 -17.57
C ARG A 4 1.78 -8.90 -17.24
N LYS A 5 1.06 -9.41 -18.24
CA LYS A 5 -0.12 -10.27 -18.02
C LYS A 5 0.27 -11.57 -17.31
N ILE A 6 1.43 -12.13 -17.66
CA ILE A 6 1.96 -13.33 -17.00
C ILE A 6 2.31 -13.00 -15.54
N GLY A 7 3.02 -11.91 -15.30
CA GLY A 7 3.36 -11.42 -13.96
C GLY A 7 2.12 -11.18 -13.10
N SER A 8 1.07 -10.57 -13.67
CA SER A 8 -0.21 -10.39 -12.98
C SER A 8 -0.87 -11.71 -12.62
N VAL A 9 -0.95 -12.68 -13.54
CA VAL A 9 -1.62 -13.96 -13.25
C VAL A 9 -0.85 -14.72 -12.16
N ILE A 10 0.48 -14.77 -12.27
CA ILE A 10 1.34 -15.46 -11.29
C ILE A 10 1.24 -14.80 -9.92
N SER A 11 1.40 -13.47 -9.84
CA SER A 11 1.32 -12.74 -8.58
C SER A 11 -0.07 -12.82 -7.95
N GLY A 12 -1.13 -12.82 -8.76
CA GLY A 12 -2.51 -12.98 -8.31
C GLY A 12 -2.77 -14.36 -7.72
N ILE A 13 -2.35 -15.44 -8.41
CA ILE A 13 -2.47 -16.81 -7.90
C ILE A 13 -1.65 -16.97 -6.62
N ALA A 14 -0.40 -16.48 -6.60
CA ALA A 14 0.44 -16.52 -5.42
C ALA A 14 -0.17 -15.75 -4.24
N ALA A 15 -0.75 -14.57 -4.48
CA ALA A 15 -1.44 -13.79 -3.45
C ALA A 15 -2.62 -14.57 -2.86
N LEU A 16 -3.43 -15.21 -3.72
CA LEU A 16 -4.56 -16.05 -3.25
C LEU A 16 -4.08 -17.24 -2.42
N ILE A 17 -2.98 -17.88 -2.80
CA ILE A 17 -2.39 -18.98 -2.02
C ILE A 17 -1.94 -18.48 -0.65
N VAL A 18 -1.23 -17.35 -0.58
CA VAL A 18 -0.78 -16.77 0.69
C VAL A 18 -1.97 -16.39 1.57
N VAL A 19 -2.96 -15.69 1.01
CA VAL A 19 -4.20 -15.32 1.74
C VAL A 19 -4.90 -16.56 2.27
N GLY A 20 -5.11 -17.58 1.43
CA GLY A 20 -5.76 -18.82 1.82
C GLY A 20 -5.00 -19.57 2.92
N PHE A 21 -3.67 -19.63 2.82
CA PHE A 21 -2.82 -20.23 3.82
C PHE A 21 -2.83 -19.46 5.15
N THR A 22 -2.81 -18.13 5.09
CA THR A 22 -2.92 -17.27 6.28
C THR A 22 -4.26 -17.46 6.98
N ILE A 23 -5.37 -17.49 6.25
CA ILE A 23 -6.71 -17.79 6.80
C ILE A 23 -6.71 -19.17 7.45
N TYR A 24 -6.15 -20.18 6.78
CA TYR A 24 -6.02 -21.53 7.35
C TYR A 24 -5.23 -21.52 8.67
N LYS A 25 -4.10 -20.80 8.75
CA LYS A 25 -3.34 -20.65 10.00
C LYS A 25 -4.20 -20.07 11.12
N ILE A 26 -4.96 -19.00 10.85
CA ILE A 26 -5.85 -18.38 11.83
C ILE A 26 -6.88 -19.39 12.34
N ILE A 27 -7.53 -20.13 11.44
CA ILE A 27 -8.57 -21.12 11.80
C ILE A 27 -8.00 -22.23 12.70
N VAL A 28 -6.78 -22.69 12.42
CA VAL A 28 -6.11 -23.75 13.20
C VAL A 28 -5.41 -23.19 14.46
N GLY A 29 -5.60 -21.89 14.76
CA GLY A 29 -5.02 -21.24 15.94
C GLY A 29 -3.49 -21.09 15.87
N LYS A 30 -2.92 -21.09 14.67
CA LYS A 30 -1.50 -20.80 14.45
C LYS A 30 -1.28 -19.30 14.29
N ASP A 31 -0.19 -18.81 14.84
CA ASP A 31 0.17 -17.39 14.76
C ASP A 31 0.38 -16.93 13.31
N VAL A 32 -0.14 -15.76 13.00
CA VAL A 32 0.16 -15.01 11.77
C VAL A 32 1.17 -13.94 12.12
N GLY A 33 2.29 -13.92 11.40
CA GLY A 33 3.40 -13.05 11.71
C GLY A 33 3.81 -12.17 10.54
N PHE A 34 5.02 -11.64 10.68
CA PHE A 34 5.64 -10.75 9.71
C PHE A 34 5.70 -11.34 8.29
N ASN A 35 6.06 -12.61 8.16
CA ASN A 35 6.26 -13.25 6.85
C ASN A 35 4.97 -13.30 6.03
N GLU A 36 3.85 -13.67 6.64
CA GLU A 36 2.55 -13.72 5.97
C GLU A 36 2.11 -12.32 5.51
N VAL A 37 2.22 -11.32 6.39
CA VAL A 37 1.82 -9.94 6.09
C VAL A 37 2.69 -9.34 4.99
N MET A 38 4.01 -9.50 5.08
CA MET A 38 4.95 -8.95 4.10
C MET A 38 4.86 -9.61 2.74
N SER A 39 4.75 -10.94 2.70
CA SER A 39 4.60 -11.66 1.43
C SER A 39 3.29 -11.30 0.73
N MET A 40 2.18 -11.20 1.48
CA MET A 40 0.90 -10.73 0.95
C MET A 40 1.00 -9.30 0.41
N GLY A 41 1.63 -8.38 1.16
CA GLY A 41 1.84 -7.00 0.72
C GLY A 41 2.68 -6.91 -0.56
N ALA A 42 3.79 -7.65 -0.63
CA ALA A 42 4.66 -7.68 -1.80
C ALA A 42 3.95 -8.25 -3.05
N LEU A 43 3.21 -9.35 -2.88
CA LEU A 43 2.48 -9.97 -3.99
C LEU A 43 1.36 -9.07 -4.52
N LEU A 44 0.62 -8.41 -3.63
CA LEU A 44 -0.40 -7.42 -4.03
C LEU A 44 0.22 -6.21 -4.69
N MET A 45 1.36 -5.72 -4.22
CA MET A 45 2.10 -4.62 -4.86
C MET A 45 2.46 -4.97 -6.30
N ILE A 46 3.04 -6.16 -6.52
CA ILE A 46 3.38 -6.66 -7.87
C ILE A 46 2.11 -6.79 -8.72
N PHE A 47 1.06 -7.39 -8.16
CA PHE A 47 -0.20 -7.62 -8.86
C PHE A 47 -0.84 -6.31 -9.34
N PHE A 48 -1.04 -5.34 -8.44
CA PHE A 48 -1.67 -4.07 -8.80
C PHE A 48 -0.79 -3.25 -9.73
N SER A 49 0.53 -3.25 -9.53
CA SER A 49 1.47 -2.57 -10.43
C SER A 49 1.39 -3.14 -11.85
N ALA A 50 1.46 -4.47 -11.97
CA ALA A 50 1.35 -5.17 -13.25
C ALA A 50 -0.03 -5.01 -13.92
N ASN A 51 -1.11 -4.77 -13.18
CA ASN A 51 -2.42 -4.49 -13.80
C ASN A 51 -2.64 -3.03 -14.17
N THR A 52 -1.86 -2.11 -13.58
CA THR A 52 -2.06 -0.67 -13.76
C THR A 52 -1.15 -0.09 -14.83
N TRP A 53 0.14 -0.42 -14.76
CA TRP A 53 1.18 0.25 -15.54
C TRP A 53 1.61 -0.58 -16.75
N GLY A 54 1.85 0.08 -17.88
CA GLY A 54 2.51 -0.51 -19.04
C GLY A 54 4.03 -0.42 -18.95
N THR A 55 4.73 -1.12 -19.85
CA THR A 55 6.18 -0.96 -20.02
C THR A 55 6.51 -0.27 -21.33
N LYS A 56 7.60 0.52 -21.34
CA LYS A 56 8.11 1.18 -22.55
C LYS A 56 8.51 0.18 -23.64
N GLU A 57 9.03 -0.97 -23.22
CA GLU A 57 9.54 -2.02 -24.09
C GLU A 57 8.42 -2.71 -24.87
N GLU A 58 7.30 -3.00 -24.20
CA GLU A 58 6.15 -3.67 -24.83
C GLU A 58 5.11 -2.68 -25.35
N GLN A 59 5.26 -1.38 -25.05
CA GLN A 59 4.30 -0.31 -25.36
C GLN A 59 2.86 -0.67 -24.96
N ASP A 60 2.69 -1.32 -23.82
CA ASP A 60 1.44 -1.99 -23.46
C ASP A 60 0.67 -1.27 -22.33
N GLY A 61 -0.19 -0.32 -22.68
CA GLY A 61 -1.04 0.38 -21.72
C GLY A 61 -0.45 1.69 -21.22
N ILE A 62 -0.90 2.18 -20.06
CA ILE A 62 -0.59 3.53 -19.60
C ILE A 62 0.83 3.58 -19.04
N LEU A 63 1.65 4.48 -19.57
CA LEU A 63 2.99 4.72 -19.03
C LEU A 63 2.93 5.79 -17.95
N GLN A 64 3.77 5.67 -16.91
CA GLN A 64 3.77 6.62 -15.78
C GLN A 64 4.18 8.03 -16.19
N GLU A 65 5.07 8.15 -17.18
CA GLU A 65 5.57 9.43 -17.69
C GLU A 65 4.58 10.18 -18.60
N GLU A 66 3.56 9.52 -19.14
CA GLU A 66 2.52 10.17 -19.95
C GLU A 66 1.66 11.10 -19.10
N GLU A 67 1.02 12.10 -19.71
CA GLU A 67 0.14 13.04 -18.99
C GLU A 67 -0.93 12.32 -18.16
N LEU A 68 -1.52 11.25 -18.72
CA LEU A 68 -2.51 10.45 -18.01
C LEU A 68 -1.89 9.70 -16.83
N GLY A 69 -0.70 9.12 -16.99
CA GLY A 69 0.03 8.43 -15.93
C GLY A 69 0.43 9.35 -14.78
N GLN A 70 0.87 10.57 -15.10
CA GLN A 70 1.19 11.60 -14.10
C GLN A 70 -0.06 11.99 -13.31
N ARG A 71 -1.19 12.26 -13.98
CA ARG A 71 -2.47 12.58 -13.30
C ARG A 71 -2.96 11.45 -12.40
N ILE A 72 -2.83 10.20 -12.84
CA ILE A 72 -3.18 9.02 -12.02
C ILE A 72 -2.29 8.99 -10.79
N THR A 73 -0.98 9.19 -10.95
CA THR A 73 -0.01 9.17 -9.85
C THR A 73 -0.28 10.27 -8.83
N GLU A 74 -0.51 11.51 -9.27
CA GLU A 74 -0.81 12.64 -8.38
C GLU A 74 -2.09 12.41 -7.56
N LYS A 75 -3.18 12.04 -8.25
CA LYS A 75 -4.47 11.81 -7.62
C LYS A 75 -4.43 10.62 -6.67
N SER A 76 -3.85 9.50 -7.10
CA SER A 76 -3.75 8.31 -6.28
C SER A 76 -2.82 8.54 -5.08
N SER A 77 -1.72 9.29 -5.21
CA SER A 77 -0.82 9.60 -4.10
C SER A 77 -1.53 10.37 -2.99
N LYS A 78 -2.32 11.40 -3.36
CA LYS A 78 -3.08 12.18 -2.38
C LYS A 78 -4.14 11.33 -1.67
N VAL A 79 -4.88 10.49 -2.41
CA VAL A 79 -5.88 9.59 -1.81
C VAL A 79 -5.21 8.54 -0.91
N SER A 80 -4.10 7.97 -1.36
CA SER A 80 -3.36 6.94 -0.62
C SER A 80 -2.80 7.47 0.69
N TYR A 81 -2.33 8.71 0.71
CA TYR A 81 -1.90 9.39 1.93
C TYR A 81 -3.02 9.44 2.98
N PHE A 82 -4.21 9.92 2.61
CA PHE A 82 -5.33 10.00 3.56
C PHE A 82 -5.85 8.63 3.98
N LEU A 83 -5.86 7.65 3.07
CA LEU A 83 -6.21 6.26 3.42
C LEU A 83 -5.22 5.66 4.41
N LEU A 84 -3.91 5.88 4.22
CA LEU A 84 -2.89 5.39 5.13
C LEU A 84 -3.02 6.04 6.52
N THR A 85 -3.21 7.36 6.58
CA THR A 85 -3.50 8.07 7.84
C THR A 85 -4.75 7.52 8.52
N PHE A 86 -5.81 7.24 7.75
CA PHE A 86 -7.04 6.64 8.28
C PHE A 86 -6.80 5.22 8.85
N PHE A 87 -6.02 4.37 8.17
CA PHE A 87 -5.68 3.05 8.67
C PHE A 87 -4.82 3.11 9.94
N ILE A 88 -3.85 4.02 10.00
CA ILE A 88 -3.04 4.24 11.20
C ILE A 88 -3.93 4.70 12.36
N PHE A 89 -4.86 5.63 12.12
CA PHE A 89 -5.83 6.06 13.12
C PHE A 89 -6.69 4.90 13.63
N GLY A 90 -7.24 4.09 12.71
CA GLY A 90 -7.98 2.89 13.07
C GLY A 90 -7.16 1.89 13.89
N ALA A 91 -5.86 1.72 13.56
CA ALA A 91 -4.95 0.87 14.33
C ALA A 91 -4.70 1.40 15.75
N VAL A 92 -4.53 2.71 15.94
CA VAL A 92 -4.41 3.32 17.28
C VAL A 92 -5.68 3.09 18.10
N VAL A 93 -6.85 3.31 17.50
CA VAL A 93 -8.14 3.10 18.17
C VAL A 93 -8.32 1.63 18.55
N ALA A 94 -8.05 0.70 17.62
CA ALA A 94 -8.14 -0.72 17.87
C ALA A 94 -7.17 -1.20 18.97
N ASP A 95 -5.93 -0.72 18.96
CA ASP A 95 -4.93 -1.01 19.99
C ASP A 95 -5.41 -0.56 21.38
N GLN A 96 -5.95 0.65 21.49
CA GLN A 96 -6.52 1.15 22.75
C GLN A 96 -7.69 0.29 23.25
N PHE A 97 -8.57 -0.15 22.35
CA PHE A 97 -9.72 -1.00 22.73
C PHE A 97 -9.31 -2.42 23.13
N ILE A 98 -8.30 -2.99 22.49
CA ILE A 98 -7.87 -4.38 22.71
C ILE A 98 -6.92 -4.49 23.90
N ASN A 99 -5.97 -3.57 24.01
CA ASN A 99 -4.89 -3.64 25.01
C ASN A 99 -5.11 -2.73 26.21
N GLU A 100 -6.22 -1.98 26.26
CA GLU A 100 -6.56 -0.98 27.29
C GLU A 100 -5.46 0.08 27.54
N THR A 101 -4.50 0.16 26.62
CA THR A 101 -3.31 1.01 26.67
C THR A 101 -3.05 1.55 25.27
N ILE A 102 -2.31 2.66 25.18
CA ILE A 102 -2.00 3.27 23.89
C ILE A 102 -0.54 2.97 23.55
N ASN A 103 -0.30 2.27 22.44
CA ASN A 103 1.04 2.07 21.91
C ASN A 103 1.64 3.41 21.43
N ILE A 104 2.68 3.85 22.13
CA ILE A 104 3.34 5.13 21.85
C ILE A 104 3.93 5.21 20.43
N PHE A 105 4.37 4.10 19.84
CA PHE A 105 4.91 4.08 18.49
C PHE A 105 3.80 4.26 17.44
N LEU A 106 2.62 3.66 17.65
CA LEU A 106 1.46 3.88 16.79
C LEU A 106 0.96 5.32 16.89
N LEU A 107 0.93 5.89 18.11
CA LEU A 107 0.55 7.28 18.31
C LEU A 107 1.52 8.26 17.64
N LEU A 108 2.82 7.99 17.75
CA LEU A 108 3.86 8.77 17.06
C LEU A 108 3.72 8.66 15.54
N LEU A 109 3.46 7.47 15.01
CA LEU A 109 3.25 7.25 13.57
C LEU A 109 2.01 8.00 13.07
N LEU A 110 0.93 8.04 13.86
CA LEU A 110 -0.25 8.84 13.56
C LEU A 110 0.09 10.32 13.48
N GLY A 111 0.78 10.85 14.49
CA GLY A 111 1.22 12.25 14.53
C GLY A 111 2.10 12.62 13.33
N LEU A 112 3.09 11.78 12.99
CA LEU A 112 3.93 11.96 11.81
C LEU A 112 3.10 11.94 10.52
N SER A 113 2.16 10.99 10.39
CA SER A 113 1.31 10.91 9.21
C SER A 113 0.53 12.20 9.02
N MET A 114 -0.05 12.79 10.08
CA MET A 114 -0.85 14.03 10.02
C MET A 114 -0.05 15.26 9.59
N ILE A 115 1.20 15.37 10.00
CA ILE A 115 2.04 16.54 9.66
C ILE A 115 2.77 16.41 8.33
N THR A 116 2.91 15.19 7.79
CA THR A 116 3.76 14.94 6.62
C THR A 116 3.29 15.72 5.38
N LEU A 117 2.00 15.66 5.02
CA LEU A 117 1.50 16.39 3.85
C LEU A 117 1.69 17.91 3.97
N PRO A 118 1.19 18.60 5.03
CA PRO A 118 1.37 20.05 5.13
C PRO A 118 2.84 20.47 5.23
N PHE A 119 3.70 19.64 5.86
CA PHE A 119 5.13 19.89 5.90
C PHE A 119 5.77 19.84 4.50
N ILE A 120 5.44 18.82 3.70
CA ILE A 120 5.95 18.70 2.32
C ILE A 120 5.39 19.83 1.44
N GLU A 121 4.11 20.17 1.56
CA GLU A 121 3.51 21.31 0.85
C GLU A 121 4.22 22.63 1.18
N PHE A 122 4.55 22.86 2.45
CA PHE A 122 5.32 24.03 2.88
C PHE A 122 6.72 24.08 2.24
N LEU A 123 7.45 22.96 2.22
CA LEU A 123 8.78 22.88 1.60
C LEU A 123 8.73 23.13 0.09
N VAL A 124 7.74 22.54 -0.59
CA VAL A 124 7.56 22.69 -2.04
C VAL A 124 7.16 24.11 -2.38
N ALA A 125 6.22 24.73 -1.66
CA ALA A 125 5.78 26.10 -1.89
C ALA A 125 6.94 27.10 -1.80
N LYS A 126 7.87 26.90 -0.86
CA LYS A 126 9.07 27.73 -0.70
C LYS A 126 10.02 27.68 -1.90
N LYS A 127 9.93 26.68 -2.78
CA LYS A 127 10.73 26.62 -4.01
C LYS A 127 10.20 27.57 -5.10
N TYR A 128 8.93 27.96 -5.02
CA TYR A 128 8.26 28.83 -5.99
C TYR A 128 8.14 30.27 -5.52
N GLN A 129 8.56 30.58 -4.29
CA GLN A 129 8.65 31.92 -3.70
C GLN A 129 10.11 32.31 -3.53
#